data_AF-A0A3E1EAH2-F1
#
_entry.id   AF-A0A3E1EAH2-F1
#
_cell.length_a   1.000
_cell.length_b   1.000
_cell.length_c   1.000
_cell.angle_alpha   90.00
_cell.angle_beta   90.00
_cell.angle_gamma   90.00
#
_symmetry.space_group_name_H-M   'P 1'
#
loop_
_entity.id
_entity.type
_entity.pdbx_description
1 polymer ?
#
loop_
_entity_poly.entity_id
_entity_poly.type
_entity_poly.pdbx_seq_one_letter_code
_entity_poly.pdbx_strand_id
1 'polypeptide(L)'
;MSQESDCTRGTIFVSSTTRGLRTYRELLTRIVEAHGFRAVVQEHFQSPDRQMLQMIETKIDSSQGVFCLVGHHFGHPSPFRDPGGQPVSYTQYEWLYAFRSRKPLVTLLTTGEVDDESRDPDSSGMGMFQEGFRRMVKELDSTGKSKSGWGEFASEADFLYWMARFRWDHWPERRYW
;
A
#
# COMPACT_ATOMS: atom_id res chain seq x y z
N MET A 1 -15.07 -10.62 36.43
CA MET A 1 -15.25 -10.82 34.98
C MET A 1 -14.08 -10.13 34.31
N SER A 2 -13.14 -10.93 33.82
CA SER A 2 -11.84 -10.49 33.33
C SER A 2 -11.99 -9.59 32.11
N GLN A 3 -11.30 -8.45 32.10
CA GLN A 3 -11.11 -7.66 30.89
C GLN A 3 -10.16 -8.47 29.98
N GLU A 4 -10.67 -8.97 28.87
CA GLU A 4 -9.82 -9.40 27.76
C GLU A 4 -9.16 -8.15 27.19
N SER A 5 -7.93 -7.89 27.63
CA SER A 5 -7.06 -6.94 26.94
C SER A 5 -6.78 -7.52 25.56
N ASP A 6 -7.46 -6.99 24.54
CA ASP A 6 -7.24 -7.35 23.15
C ASP A 6 -5.82 -6.96 22.74
N CYS A 7 -4.88 -7.91 22.89
CA CYS A 7 -3.46 -7.76 22.59
C CYS A 7 -3.24 -7.72 21.07
N THR A 8 -3.75 -6.67 20.43
CA THR A 8 -3.41 -6.39 19.04
C THR A 8 -1.90 -6.22 18.92
N ARG A 9 -1.27 -7.00 18.03
CA ARG A 9 0.19 -7.01 17.81
C ARG A 9 0.72 -5.65 17.33
N GLY A 10 -0.19 -4.81 16.83
CA GLY A 10 -0.01 -3.41 16.49
C GLY A 10 -0.88 -3.06 15.30
N THR A 11 -0.51 -2.00 14.58
CA THR A 11 -1.27 -1.48 13.44
C THR A 11 -0.47 -1.54 12.15
N ILE A 12 -1.11 -1.97 11.06
CA ILE A 12 -0.56 -1.97 9.70
C ILE A 12 -1.40 -1.03 8.85
N PHE A 13 -0.74 -0.08 8.18
CA PHE A 13 -1.38 0.75 7.19
C PHE A 13 -1.48 0.00 5.87
N VAL A 14 -2.67 -0.06 5.28
CA VAL A 14 -2.93 -0.73 4.01
C VAL A 14 -3.32 0.31 2.97
N SER A 15 -2.42 0.54 2.02
CA SER A 15 -2.58 1.40 0.86
C SER A 15 -2.92 0.56 -0.37
N SER A 16 -3.78 1.07 -1.24
CA SER A 16 -4.10 0.44 -2.52
C SER A 16 -4.51 1.50 -3.54
N THR A 17 -4.18 1.28 -4.82
CA THR A 17 -4.85 2.00 -5.90
C THR A 17 -6.36 1.68 -5.85
N THR A 18 -7.20 2.71 -5.98
CA THR A 18 -8.65 2.59 -5.77
C THR A 18 -9.33 1.75 -6.86
N ARG A 19 -8.82 1.82 -8.10
CA ARG A 19 -9.35 1.05 -9.24
C ARG A 19 -8.67 -0.32 -9.31
N GLY A 20 -9.44 -1.35 -9.63
CA GLY A 20 -9.02 -2.74 -9.86
C GLY A 20 -8.56 -3.54 -8.64
N LEU A 21 -8.13 -2.90 -7.55
CA LEU A 21 -7.53 -3.60 -6.40
C LEU A 21 -8.36 -3.60 -5.11
N ARG A 22 -9.62 -3.17 -5.17
CA ARG A 22 -10.49 -3.14 -3.99
C ARG A 22 -10.59 -4.50 -3.31
N THR A 23 -10.88 -5.55 -4.07
CA THR A 23 -11.02 -6.93 -3.57
C THR A 23 -9.73 -7.41 -2.90
N TYR A 24 -8.58 -7.11 -3.50
CA TYR A 24 -7.26 -7.44 -2.93
C TYR A 24 -6.96 -6.68 -1.64
N ARG A 25 -7.33 -5.40 -1.57
CA ARG A 25 -7.21 -4.61 -0.34
C ARG A 25 -8.08 -5.18 0.77
N GLU A 26 -9.33 -5.52 0.48
CA GLU A 26 -10.24 -6.14 1.46
C GLU A 26 -9.71 -7.50 1.95
N LEU A 27 -9.18 -8.32 1.03
CA LEU A 27 -8.53 -9.58 1.36
C LEU A 27 -7.29 -9.38 2.22
N LEU A 28 -6.42 -8.43 1.87
CA LEU A 28 -5.24 -8.07 2.66
C LEU A 28 -5.62 -7.62 4.07
N THR A 29 -6.63 -6.77 4.21
CA THR A 29 -7.15 -6.32 5.50
C THR A 29 -7.57 -7.51 6.37
N ARG A 30 -8.33 -8.46 5.82
CA ARG A 30 -8.74 -9.67 6.54
C ARG A 30 -7.55 -10.54 6.95
N ILE A 31 -6.54 -10.67 6.09
CA ILE A 31 -5.33 -11.44 6.39
C ILE A 31 -4.53 -10.77 7.51
N VAL A 32 -4.32 -9.46 7.43
CA VAL A 32 -3.67 -8.65 8.47
C VAL A 32 -4.36 -8.85 9.83
N GLU A 33 -5.69 -8.78 9.84
CA GLU A 33 -6.52 -8.97 11.04
C GLU A 33 -6.46 -10.41 11.57
N ALA A 34 -6.49 -11.41 10.68
CA ALA A 34 -6.34 -12.82 11.05
C ALA A 34 -4.97 -13.12 11.71
N HIS A 35 -3.93 -12.34 11.41
CA HIS A 35 -2.61 -12.42 12.04
C HIS A 35 -2.48 -11.59 13.33
N GLY A 36 -3.58 -11.02 13.83
CA GLY A 36 -3.64 -10.29 15.11
C GLY A 36 -3.20 -8.83 15.05
N PHE A 37 -3.08 -8.25 13.86
CA PHE A 37 -2.82 -6.82 13.67
C PHE A 37 -4.12 -6.08 13.39
N ARG A 38 -4.14 -4.77 13.66
CA ARG A 38 -5.21 -3.90 13.19
C ARG A 38 -4.87 -3.34 11.82
N ALA A 39 -5.74 -3.50 10.84
CA ALA A 39 -5.60 -2.85 9.54
C ALA A 39 -6.15 -1.40 9.60
N VAL A 40 -5.42 -0.47 9.00
CA VAL A 40 -5.87 0.92 8.78
C VAL A 40 -5.84 1.21 7.29
N VAL A 41 -7.00 1.56 6.73
CA VAL A 41 -7.16 1.98 5.33
C VAL A 41 -7.68 3.41 5.26
N GLN A 42 -7.31 4.15 4.21
CA GLN A 42 -7.70 5.55 4.03
C GLN A 42 -9.22 5.74 3.96
N GLU A 43 -10.00 4.77 3.44
CA GLU A 43 -11.47 4.89 3.32
C GLU A 43 -12.18 5.03 4.67
N HIS A 44 -11.51 4.67 5.76
CA HIS A 44 -12.05 4.85 7.12
C HIS A 44 -11.84 6.28 7.66
N PHE A 45 -11.24 7.17 6.87
CA PHE A 45 -10.93 8.52 7.27
C PHE A 45 -12.08 9.46 6.95
N GLN A 46 -12.73 9.99 7.99
CA GLN A 46 -13.75 11.02 7.88
C GLN A 46 -13.10 12.39 8.05
N SER A 47 -12.52 12.96 6.98
CA SER A 47 -11.96 14.32 7.05
C SER A 47 -12.01 15.05 5.70
N PRO A 48 -12.24 16.37 5.67
CA PRO A 48 -12.14 17.17 4.46
C PRO A 48 -10.71 17.21 3.90
N ASP A 49 -10.60 17.26 2.57
CA ASP A 49 -9.39 17.00 1.77
C ASP A 49 -8.09 17.66 2.26
N ARG A 50 -8.14 18.90 2.81
CA ARG A 50 -6.94 19.63 3.26
C ARG A 50 -6.26 19.02 4.49
N GLN A 51 -6.97 18.24 5.31
CA GLN A 51 -6.38 17.54 6.47
C GLN A 51 -6.06 16.08 6.15
N MET A 52 -6.40 15.60 4.94
CA MET A 52 -6.24 14.21 4.57
C MET A 52 -4.77 13.78 4.59
N LEU A 53 -3.85 14.60 4.04
CA LEU A 53 -2.43 14.27 4.00
C LEU A 53 -1.84 14.15 5.42
N GLN A 54 -2.07 15.13 6.30
CA GLN A 54 -1.59 15.09 7.68
C GLN A 54 -2.13 13.88 8.46
N MET A 55 -3.39 13.52 8.20
CA MET A 55 -3.98 12.34 8.82
C MET A 55 -3.37 11.05 8.29
N ILE A 56 -3.13 10.95 6.97
CA ILE A 56 -2.39 9.85 6.37
C ILE A 56 -1.01 9.70 7.02
N GLU A 57 -0.25 10.80 7.10
CA GLU A 57 1.08 10.83 7.73
C GLU A 57 1.01 10.33 9.18
N THR A 58 0.09 10.88 9.98
CA THR A 58 -0.13 10.47 11.37
C THR A 58 -0.44 8.98 11.48
N LYS A 59 -1.27 8.44 10.57
CA LYS A 59 -1.66 7.03 10.59
C LYS A 59 -0.52 6.11 10.18
N ILE A 60 0.24 6.48 9.15
CA ILE A 60 1.47 5.78 8.77
C ILE A 60 2.49 5.82 9.92
N ASP A 61 2.66 6.95 10.58
CA ASP A 61 3.57 7.11 11.71
C ASP A 61 3.18 6.27 12.92
N SER A 62 1.89 6.18 13.22
CA SER A 62 1.36 5.30 14.27
C SER A 62 1.40 3.80 13.91
N SER A 63 1.60 3.47 12.63
CA SER A 63 1.66 2.09 12.16
C SER A 63 3.06 1.50 12.29
N GLN A 64 3.11 0.20 12.58
CA GLN A 64 4.34 -0.59 12.60
C GLN A 64 4.94 -0.76 11.20
N GLY A 65 4.11 -0.63 10.17
CA GLY A 65 4.55 -0.57 8.79
C GLY A 65 3.39 -0.44 7.82
N VAL A 66 3.72 -0.52 6.54
CA VAL A 66 2.83 -0.23 5.42
C VAL A 66 2.85 -1.37 4.41
N PHE A 67 1.67 -1.83 4.02
CA PHE A 67 1.49 -2.59 2.80
C PHE A 67 0.91 -1.68 1.72
N CYS A 68 1.45 -1.74 0.51
CA CYS A 68 0.97 -0.97 -0.62
C CYS A 68 0.69 -1.89 -1.82
N LEU A 69 -0.56 -1.91 -2.28
CA LEU A 69 -0.99 -2.60 -3.48
C LEU A 69 -1.05 -1.60 -4.64
N VAL A 70 -0.35 -1.88 -5.73
CA VAL A 70 -0.18 -0.93 -6.82
C VAL A 70 -0.60 -1.56 -8.15
N GLY A 71 -1.67 -1.01 -8.72
CA GLY A 71 -2.17 -1.36 -10.06
C GLY A 71 -1.49 -0.55 -11.17
N HIS A 72 -1.98 -0.72 -12.40
CA HIS A 72 -1.63 0.03 -13.60
C HIS A 72 -2.41 1.34 -13.72
N HIS A 73 -3.51 1.48 -12.99
CA HIS A 73 -4.30 2.71 -12.99
C HIS A 73 -3.79 3.75 -11.99
N PHE A 74 -3.71 5.00 -12.44
CA PHE A 74 -3.43 6.13 -11.56
C PHE A 74 -4.59 6.28 -10.55
N GLY A 75 -4.24 6.38 -9.26
CA GLY A 75 -5.21 6.54 -8.17
C GLY A 75 -5.83 7.94 -8.13
N HIS A 76 -6.65 8.22 -7.11
CA HIS A 76 -7.22 9.56 -6.95
C HIS A 76 -6.10 10.61 -6.75
N PRO A 77 -6.08 11.72 -7.51
CA PRO A 77 -5.05 12.76 -7.38
C PRO A 77 -5.02 13.33 -5.96
N SER A 78 -3.82 13.46 -5.40
CA SER A 78 -3.62 14.17 -4.14
C SER A 78 -3.31 15.66 -4.41
N PRO A 79 -3.43 16.54 -3.39
CA PRO A 79 -2.96 17.93 -3.50
C PRO A 79 -1.43 18.03 -3.51
N PHE A 80 -0.71 16.93 -3.25
CA PHE A 80 0.75 16.90 -3.33
C PHE A 80 1.23 16.84 -4.79
N ARG A 81 2.41 17.42 -5.02
CA ARG A 81 3.17 17.34 -6.27
C ARG A 81 4.57 16.88 -5.93
N ASP A 82 5.14 16.06 -6.78
CA ASP A 82 6.54 15.66 -6.62
C ASP A 82 7.50 16.85 -6.82
N PRO A 83 8.81 16.71 -6.55
CA PRO A 83 9.77 17.80 -6.74
C PRO A 83 9.85 18.35 -8.18
N GLY A 84 9.43 17.56 -9.18
CA GLY A 84 9.33 17.97 -10.58
C GLY A 84 7.98 18.59 -10.96
N GLY A 85 7.11 18.86 -9.98
CA GLY A 85 5.79 19.42 -10.18
C GLY A 85 4.77 18.44 -10.76
N GLN A 86 5.08 17.14 -10.82
CA GLN A 86 4.21 16.13 -11.41
C GLN A 86 3.07 15.74 -10.46
N PRO A 87 1.89 15.38 -11.00
CA PRO A 87 0.78 14.91 -10.19
C PRO A 87 1.11 13.60 -9.48
N VAL A 88 0.68 13.50 -8.22
CA VAL A 88 0.86 12.31 -7.38
C VAL A 88 -0.50 11.90 -6.83
N SER A 89 -0.86 10.63 -6.94
CA SER A 89 -2.09 10.10 -6.32
C SER A 89 -1.91 9.88 -4.82
N TYR A 90 -3.01 9.76 -4.06
CA TYR A 90 -2.93 9.46 -2.63
C TYR A 90 -2.12 8.19 -2.34
N THR A 91 -2.35 7.11 -3.09
CA THR A 91 -1.58 5.85 -2.97
C THR A 91 -0.08 6.05 -3.19
N GLN A 92 0.30 6.83 -4.21
CA GLN A 92 1.70 7.14 -4.48
C GLN A 92 2.32 8.00 -3.37
N TYR A 93 1.57 8.99 -2.86
CA TYR A 93 2.01 9.82 -1.75
C TYR A 93 2.21 9.00 -0.47
N GLU A 94 1.27 8.11 -0.13
CA GLU A 94 1.36 7.18 1.01
C GLU A 94 2.64 6.34 0.93
N TRP A 95 2.93 5.77 -0.25
CA TRP A 95 4.15 5.02 -0.50
C TRP A 95 5.40 5.88 -0.33
N LEU A 96 5.44 7.06 -0.96
CA LEU A 96 6.58 7.98 -0.91
C LEU A 96 6.86 8.44 0.53
N TYR A 97 5.81 8.75 1.28
CA TYR A 97 5.93 9.14 2.68
C TYR A 97 6.48 7.99 3.52
N ALA A 98 5.89 6.78 3.42
CA ALA A 98 6.35 5.60 4.14
C ALA A 98 7.83 5.28 3.83
N PHE A 99 8.20 5.33 2.55
CA PHE A 99 9.57 5.09 2.09
C PHE A 99 10.55 6.13 2.67
N ARG A 100 10.23 7.43 2.57
CA ARG A 100 11.09 8.51 3.08
C ARG A 100 11.22 8.48 4.61
N SER A 101 10.15 8.11 5.31
CA SER A 101 10.12 7.94 6.77
C SER A 101 10.77 6.62 7.22
N ARG A 102 11.34 5.84 6.30
CA ARG A 102 11.97 4.52 6.56
C ARG A 102 11.04 3.55 7.30
N LYS A 103 9.74 3.67 7.05
CA LYS A 103 8.77 2.72 7.56
C LYS A 103 8.99 1.37 6.87
N PRO A 104 8.87 0.27 7.61
CA PRO A 104 8.72 -1.06 7.03
C PRO A 104 7.64 -1.02 5.95
N LEU A 105 8.01 -1.32 4.70
CA LEU A 105 7.15 -1.08 3.54
C LEU A 105 7.20 -2.26 2.60
N VAL A 106 6.07 -2.93 2.40
CA VAL A 106 5.92 -4.02 1.44
C VAL A 106 5.04 -3.54 0.31
N THR A 107 5.52 -3.69 -0.93
CA THR A 107 4.80 -3.25 -2.12
C THR A 107 4.49 -4.45 -3.02
N LEU A 108 3.23 -4.68 -3.35
CA LEU A 108 2.85 -5.69 -4.32
C LEU A 108 2.30 -5.02 -5.57
N LEU A 109 2.98 -5.25 -6.69
CA LEU A 109 2.60 -4.72 -8.00
C LEU A 109 1.75 -5.77 -8.73
N THR A 110 0.64 -5.37 -9.32
CA THR A 110 -0.13 -6.31 -10.15
C THR A 110 0.50 -6.47 -11.52
N THR A 111 0.33 -7.62 -12.14
CA THR A 111 0.59 -7.81 -13.57
C THR A 111 -0.75 -7.84 -14.33
N GLY A 112 -0.71 -7.51 -15.63
CA GLY A 112 -1.78 -6.85 -16.40
C GLY A 112 -3.15 -7.52 -16.59
N GLU A 113 -3.50 -8.58 -15.84
CA GLU A 113 -4.81 -9.25 -15.94
C GLU A 113 -5.70 -9.02 -14.70
N VAL A 114 -5.11 -8.65 -13.56
CA VAL A 114 -5.82 -8.53 -12.27
C VAL A 114 -6.52 -7.18 -12.09
N ASP A 115 -6.11 -6.18 -12.86
CA ASP A 115 -6.49 -4.78 -12.67
C ASP A 115 -7.63 -4.33 -13.61
N ASP A 116 -8.31 -5.25 -14.30
CA ASP A 116 -9.40 -4.93 -15.24
C ASP A 116 -10.79 -5.18 -14.62
N GLU A 117 -11.40 -4.13 -14.08
CA GLU A 117 -12.81 -4.14 -13.66
C GLU A 117 -13.66 -3.22 -14.58
N SER A 118 -13.48 -3.38 -15.90
CA SER A 118 -14.18 -2.73 -17.03
C SER A 118 -13.57 -1.41 -17.54
N ARG A 119 -12.48 -1.58 -18.31
CA ARG A 119 -11.85 -0.64 -19.26
C ARG A 119 -12.68 0.59 -19.68
N ASP A 120 -12.32 1.75 -19.13
CA ASP A 120 -12.48 3.06 -19.79
C ASP A 120 -11.05 3.56 -20.06
N PRO A 121 -10.61 3.70 -21.33
CA PRO A 121 -9.23 4.08 -21.65
C PRO A 121 -8.91 5.40 -20.96
N ASP A 122 -7.75 5.44 -20.28
CA ASP A 122 -7.21 6.58 -19.54
C ASP A 122 -7.53 7.93 -20.22
N SER A 123 -8.69 8.50 -19.88
CA SER A 123 -9.17 9.75 -20.46
C SER A 123 -8.45 10.96 -19.86
N SER A 124 -7.59 10.72 -18.87
CA SER A 124 -6.86 11.71 -18.10
C SER A 124 -5.39 11.85 -18.46
N GLY A 125 -4.82 10.93 -19.25
CA GLY A 125 -3.40 10.94 -19.64
C GLY A 125 -2.41 10.73 -18.48
N MET A 126 -2.87 10.17 -17.36
CA MET A 126 -2.07 10.03 -16.13
C MET A 126 -1.28 8.70 -16.06
N GLY A 127 -1.51 7.79 -17.01
CA GLY A 127 -0.87 6.47 -17.06
C GLY A 127 0.66 6.53 -17.11
N MET A 128 1.24 7.53 -17.78
CA MET A 128 2.69 7.74 -17.78
C MET A 128 3.26 7.96 -16.38
N PHE A 129 2.54 8.69 -15.51
CA PHE A 129 2.97 8.92 -14.12
C PHE A 129 2.83 7.65 -13.28
N GLN A 130 1.79 6.86 -13.52
CA GLN A 130 1.62 5.58 -12.84
C GLN A 130 2.71 4.58 -13.25
N GLU A 131 3.02 4.47 -14.54
CA GLU A 131 4.10 3.62 -15.02
C GLU A 131 5.48 4.08 -14.53
N GLY A 132 5.70 5.40 -14.50
CA GLY A 132 6.91 5.98 -13.90
C GLY A 132 7.06 5.61 -12.42
N PHE A 133 5.96 5.69 -11.65
CA PHE A 133 5.95 5.27 -10.24
C PHE A 133 6.22 3.77 -10.08
N ARG A 134 5.55 2.92 -10.86
CA ARG A 134 5.75 1.46 -10.83
C ARG A 134 7.21 1.09 -11.13
N ARG A 135 7.83 1.76 -12.11
CA ARG A 135 9.26 1.58 -12.42
C ARG A 135 10.15 2.00 -11.24
N MET A 136 9.86 3.16 -10.65
CA MET A 136 10.59 3.67 -9.49
C MET A 136 10.53 2.70 -8.29
N VAL A 137 9.36 2.10 -8.01
CA VAL A 137 9.22 1.07 -6.96
C VAL A 137 10.19 -0.10 -7.21
N LYS A 138 10.25 -0.60 -8.43
CA LYS A 138 11.13 -1.72 -8.82
C LYS A 138 12.61 -1.35 -8.67
N GLU A 139 12.97 -0.13 -9.06
CA GLU A 139 14.36 0.36 -9.04
C GLU A 139 14.87 0.60 -7.62
N LEU A 140 14.10 1.26 -6.76
CA LEU A 140 14.57 1.71 -5.44
C LEU A 140 14.84 0.56 -4.46
N ASP A 141 14.14 -0.56 -4.60
CA ASP A 141 14.32 -1.71 -3.72
C ASP A 141 15.39 -2.71 -4.19
N SER A 142 15.88 -2.57 -5.44
CA SER A 142 16.96 -3.41 -5.99
C SER A 142 18.29 -3.25 -5.23
N THR A 143 18.42 -2.21 -4.41
CA THR A 143 19.65 -1.89 -3.66
C THR A 143 19.82 -2.68 -2.35
N GLY A 144 18.79 -3.39 -1.88
CA GLY A 144 18.85 -4.27 -0.71
C GLY A 144 19.10 -3.59 0.64
N LYS A 145 19.17 -2.27 0.73
CA LYS A 145 19.51 -1.56 1.99
C LYS A 145 18.32 -1.21 2.88
N SER A 146 17.08 -1.45 2.43
CA SER A 146 15.87 -1.04 3.15
C SER A 146 15.21 -2.20 3.93
N LYS A 147 14.46 -1.86 4.98
CA LYS A 147 13.40 -2.72 5.55
C LYS A 147 12.15 -2.71 4.64
N SER A 148 12.37 -2.58 3.35
CA SER A 148 11.32 -2.51 2.35
C SER A 148 11.47 -3.71 1.43
N GLY A 149 10.41 -3.99 0.72
CA GLY A 149 10.35 -5.11 -0.18
C GLY A 149 9.30 -4.91 -1.24
N TRP A 150 9.49 -5.46 -2.44
CA TRP A 150 8.40 -5.65 -3.39
C TRP A 150 8.29 -7.05 -3.99
N GLY A 151 7.11 -7.31 -4.53
CA GLY A 151 6.77 -8.50 -5.30
C GLY A 151 5.74 -8.19 -6.38
N GLU A 152 5.48 -9.17 -7.24
CA GLU A 152 4.46 -9.11 -8.28
C GLU A 152 3.45 -10.23 -8.12
N PHE A 153 2.18 -9.96 -8.45
CA PHE A 153 1.13 -10.98 -8.50
C PHE A 153 0.25 -10.81 -9.74
N ALA A 154 -0.14 -11.94 -10.33
CA ALA A 154 -0.94 -11.99 -11.56
C ALA A 154 -2.34 -12.57 -11.32
N SER A 155 -2.66 -12.99 -10.10
CA SER A 155 -3.93 -13.61 -9.75
C SER A 155 -4.19 -13.56 -8.25
N GLU A 156 -5.40 -13.91 -7.83
CA GLU A 156 -5.71 -14.14 -6.41
C GLU A 156 -4.85 -15.25 -5.80
N ALA A 157 -4.59 -16.33 -6.54
CA ALA A 157 -3.75 -17.42 -6.07
C ALA A 157 -2.30 -16.95 -5.81
N ASP A 158 -1.73 -16.15 -6.71
CA ASP A 158 -0.39 -15.59 -6.52
C ASP A 158 -0.35 -14.63 -5.32
N PHE A 159 -1.39 -13.81 -5.17
CA PHE A 159 -1.51 -12.90 -4.04
C PHE A 159 -1.56 -13.67 -2.71
N LEU A 160 -2.40 -14.70 -2.62
CA LEU A 160 -2.49 -15.55 -1.44
C LEU A 160 -1.18 -16.30 -1.18
N TYR A 161 -0.48 -16.74 -2.22
CA TYR A 161 0.84 -17.34 -2.09
C TYR A 161 1.85 -16.38 -1.48
N TRP A 162 1.86 -15.11 -1.91
CA TRP A 162 2.68 -14.06 -1.28
C TRP A 162 2.33 -13.89 0.20
N MET A 163 1.04 -13.80 0.54
CA MET A 163 0.59 -13.60 1.92
C MET A 163 0.91 -14.80 2.82
N ALA A 164 0.84 -16.01 2.30
CA ALA A 164 1.18 -17.23 3.04
C ALA A 164 2.69 -17.36 3.32
N ARG A 165 3.54 -16.86 2.42
CA ARG A 165 5.00 -16.88 2.60
C ARG A 165 5.54 -15.72 3.42
N PHE A 166 4.74 -14.67 3.56
CA PHE A 166 5.12 -13.51 4.34
C PHE A 166 5.29 -13.88 5.82
N ARG A 167 6.42 -13.45 6.41
CA ARG A 167 6.76 -13.78 7.80
C ARG A 167 6.07 -12.85 8.80
N TRP A 168 4.75 -12.99 8.93
CA TRP A 168 3.91 -12.19 9.85
C TRP A 168 4.44 -12.16 11.28
N ASP A 169 4.99 -13.27 11.77
CA ASP A 169 5.48 -13.34 13.14
C ASP A 169 6.75 -12.55 13.44
N HIS A 170 7.46 -12.16 12.38
CA HIS A 170 8.72 -11.42 12.46
C HIS A 170 8.58 -9.99 11.95
N TRP A 171 7.37 -9.54 11.61
CA TRP A 171 7.13 -8.17 11.20
C TRP A 171 7.16 -7.24 12.43
N PRO A 172 7.87 -6.09 12.39
CA PRO A 172 8.58 -5.48 11.25
C PRO A 172 10.13 -5.60 11.29
N GLU A 173 10.67 -6.64 11.93
CA GLU A 173 12.07 -6.70 12.35
C GLU A 173 13.05 -7.32 11.33
N ARG A 174 12.58 -8.02 10.28
CA ARG A 174 13.43 -8.76 9.32
C ARG A 174 13.12 -8.49 7.84
N ARG A 175 13.98 -8.92 6.91
CA ARG A 175 13.65 -8.98 5.47
C ARG A 175 12.51 -9.98 5.23
N TYR A 176 11.60 -9.65 4.32
CA TYR A 176 10.26 -10.27 4.26
C TYR A 176 10.13 -11.52 3.39
N TRP A 177 11.25 -12.13 3.06
CA TRP A 177 11.38 -13.39 2.33
C TRP A 177 12.56 -14.18 2.88
#